data_AF-A0AAD2ST72-F1
#
_entry.id   AF-A0AAD2ST72-F1
#
_cell.length_a   1.000
_cell.length_b   1.000
_cell.length_c   1.000
_cell.angle_alpha   90.00
_cell.angle_beta   90.00
_cell.angle_gamma   90.00
#
_symmetry.space_group_name_H-M   'P 1'
#
loop_
_entity.id
_entity.type
_entity.pdbx_description
1 polymer ?
#
loop_
_entity_poly.entity_id
_entity_poly.type
_entity_poly.pdbx_seq_one_letter_code
_entity_poly.pdbx_strand_id
1 'polypeptide(L)'
;MKASSDELKVFVSVVESGSFSRAAEQLQMANSAVSRTIKKLENKLGIALLTRTTRQLALTQEGERYFRHVQRFLQEMTTAESDLIESLQEPKGLLRVDAATPVILHLLMPMIKPFRARYPGVRLSLISSESFINLIERKVDIAIRAGNLTDSTLRARLLFNSFRKLVASPAYLREHGVPHTVAELDRHHCLGFEDSPRLNRWPVARDSGELYDIDWALSSNSGETIKQLCLTGNGIACLSEYMIDREIAEGTLVEVLADQRLPVEMPFNAVYYSDTGVSQRVRAFIDFLSEWSAEQPWRI
;
A
#
# COMPACT_ATOMS: atom_id res chain seq x y z
N MET A 1 28.85 -8.33 23.97
CA MET A 1 27.81 -9.33 24.30
C MET A 1 28.47 -10.49 25.02
N LYS A 2 27.93 -11.00 26.14
CA LYS A 2 28.58 -12.07 26.93
C LYS A 2 28.27 -13.50 26.41
N ALA A 3 27.07 -13.71 25.88
CA ALA A 3 26.62 -14.98 25.30
C ALA A 3 26.74 -14.98 23.76
N SER A 4 27.00 -16.13 23.14
CA SER A 4 26.91 -16.30 21.67
C SER A 4 25.55 -16.87 21.24
N SER A 5 25.15 -16.65 19.98
CA SER A 5 23.92 -17.21 19.41
C SER A 5 23.85 -18.73 19.53
N ASP A 6 24.96 -19.43 19.33
CA ASP A 6 25.02 -20.90 19.49
C ASP A 6 24.79 -21.33 20.94
N GLU A 7 25.32 -20.59 21.91
CA GLU A 7 25.08 -20.84 23.34
C GLU A 7 23.59 -20.65 23.68
N LEU A 8 22.94 -19.66 23.06
CA LEU A 8 21.51 -19.37 23.22
C LEU A 8 20.62 -20.44 22.59
N LYS A 9 20.94 -20.91 21.37
CA LYS A 9 20.23 -21.99 20.69
C LYS A 9 20.27 -23.28 21.51
N VAL A 10 21.44 -23.61 22.06
CA VAL A 10 21.63 -24.78 22.93
C VAL A 10 20.80 -24.64 24.22
N PHE A 11 20.77 -23.45 24.83
CA PHE A 11 19.94 -23.19 26.02
C PHE A 11 18.44 -23.36 25.74
N VAL A 12 17.91 -22.74 24.69
CA VAL A 12 16.49 -22.85 24.33
C VAL A 12 16.10 -24.30 24.03
N SER A 13 16.90 -25.02 23.25
CA SER A 13 16.62 -26.43 22.93
C SER A 13 16.64 -27.35 24.16
N VAL A 14 17.54 -27.12 25.12
CA VAL A 14 17.57 -27.87 26.40
C VAL A 14 16.31 -27.63 27.21
N VAL A 15 15.82 -26.40 27.26
CA VAL A 15 14.60 -26.03 27.99
C VAL A 15 13.36 -26.61 27.31
N GLU A 16 13.20 -26.42 26.00
CA GLU A 16 12.02 -26.87 25.24
C GLU A 16 11.89 -28.39 25.18
N SER A 17 13.02 -29.10 25.06
CA SER A 17 13.04 -30.57 25.03
C SER A 17 12.91 -31.21 26.43
N GLY A 18 13.07 -30.41 27.49
CA GLY A 18 13.06 -30.85 28.89
C GLY A 18 14.20 -31.81 29.27
N SER A 19 15.18 -32.04 28.39
CA SER A 19 16.25 -33.01 28.59
C SER A 19 17.51 -32.67 27.81
N PHE A 20 18.66 -32.71 28.48
CA PHE A 20 19.97 -32.58 27.82
C PHE A 20 20.16 -33.60 26.69
N SER A 21 19.68 -34.83 26.85
CA SER A 21 19.83 -35.88 25.85
C SER A 21 18.98 -35.65 24.61
N ARG A 22 17.74 -35.20 24.79
CA ARG A 22 16.85 -34.88 23.67
C ARG A 22 17.32 -33.65 22.91
N ALA A 23 17.78 -32.61 23.62
CA ALA A 23 18.39 -31.45 22.98
C ALA A 23 19.66 -31.81 22.20
N ALA A 24 20.50 -32.69 22.75
CA ALA A 24 21.71 -33.15 22.07
C ALA A 24 21.38 -33.89 20.77
N GLU A 25 20.36 -34.75 20.77
CA GLU A 25 19.86 -35.41 19.55
C GLU A 25 19.33 -34.40 18.52
N GLN A 26 18.48 -33.46 18.93
CA GLN A 26 17.91 -32.42 18.04
C GLN A 26 18.99 -31.53 17.40
N LEU A 27 20.01 -31.17 18.18
CA LEU A 27 21.11 -30.31 17.74
C LEU A 27 22.25 -31.08 17.05
N GLN A 28 22.16 -32.42 16.97
CA GLN A 28 23.22 -33.29 16.46
C GLN A 28 24.57 -33.07 17.18
N MET A 29 24.52 -32.88 18.50
CA MET A 29 25.68 -32.65 19.37
C MET A 29 25.86 -33.81 20.35
N ALA A 30 27.09 -34.00 20.86
CA ALA A 30 27.29 -34.91 21.99
C ALA A 30 26.70 -34.34 23.29
N ASN A 31 26.12 -35.19 24.15
CA ASN A 31 25.60 -34.81 25.48
C ASN A 31 26.61 -34.00 26.31
N SER A 32 27.89 -34.39 26.26
CA SER A 32 28.97 -33.71 26.97
C SER A 32 29.25 -32.31 26.40
N ALA A 33 28.98 -32.07 25.12
CA ALA A 33 29.12 -30.76 24.49
C ALA A 33 27.98 -29.82 24.91
N VAL A 34 26.72 -30.28 24.84
CA VAL A 34 25.54 -29.52 25.31
C VAL A 34 25.71 -29.09 26.77
N SER A 35 26.06 -30.02 27.66
CA SER A 35 26.27 -29.72 29.09
C SER A 35 27.40 -28.70 29.32
N ARG A 36 28.50 -28.79 28.55
CA ARG A 36 29.61 -27.82 28.60
C ARG A 36 29.19 -26.44 28.11
N THR A 37 28.44 -26.35 27.02
CA THR A 37 27.94 -25.08 26.48
C THR A 37 27.03 -24.36 27.46
N ILE A 38 26.11 -25.08 28.11
CA ILE A 38 25.25 -24.52 29.15
C ILE A 38 26.06 -24.02 30.35
N LYS A 39 27.00 -24.84 30.87
CA LYS A 39 27.87 -24.40 31.99
C LYS A 39 28.65 -23.13 31.62
N LYS A 40 29.15 -23.07 30.39
CA LYS A 40 29.89 -21.91 29.89
C LYS A 40 29.01 -20.66 29.83
N LEU A 41 27.77 -20.80 29.37
CA LEU A 41 26.78 -19.71 29.34
C LEU A 41 26.47 -19.20 30.75
N GLU A 42 26.14 -20.10 31.69
CA GLU A 42 25.88 -19.77 33.10
C GLU A 42 27.08 -19.04 33.73
N ASN A 43 28.30 -19.54 33.51
CA ASN A 43 29.53 -18.92 34.01
C ASN A 43 29.77 -17.52 33.45
N LYS A 44 29.49 -17.29 32.16
CA LYS A 44 29.62 -15.97 31.53
C LYS A 44 28.62 -14.96 32.06
N LEU A 45 27.40 -15.41 32.35
CA LEU A 45 26.33 -14.58 32.90
C LEU A 45 26.48 -14.36 34.41
N GLY A 46 27.19 -15.26 35.10
CA GLY A 46 27.37 -15.25 36.55
C GLY A 46 26.11 -15.70 37.31
N ILE A 47 25.17 -16.35 36.62
CA ILE A 47 23.85 -16.73 37.15
C ILE A 47 23.52 -18.15 36.68
N ALA A 48 23.04 -18.99 37.58
CA ALA A 48 22.52 -20.31 37.24
C ALA A 48 21.15 -20.17 36.57
N LEU A 49 21.00 -20.74 35.37
CA LEU A 49 19.75 -20.70 34.60
C LEU A 49 18.92 -21.97 34.81
N LEU A 50 19.59 -23.07 35.16
CA LEU A 50 18.96 -24.39 35.33
C LEU A 50 19.29 -24.98 36.70
N THR A 51 18.31 -25.62 37.33
CA THR A 51 18.49 -26.47 38.50
C THR A 51 18.81 -27.89 38.04
N ARG A 52 19.95 -28.40 38.50
CA ARG A 52 20.42 -29.75 38.19
C ARG A 52 20.05 -30.68 39.35
N THR A 53 18.85 -31.24 39.33
CA THR A 53 18.55 -32.41 40.16
C THR A 53 18.66 -33.67 39.32
N THR A 54 19.01 -34.80 39.94
CA THR A 54 19.20 -36.11 39.26
C THR A 54 17.91 -36.70 38.70
N ARG A 55 16.75 -36.05 38.90
CA ARG A 55 15.44 -36.53 38.44
C ARG A 55 14.72 -35.61 37.45
N GLN A 56 14.94 -34.29 37.49
CA GLN A 56 14.27 -33.36 36.56
C GLN A 56 15.12 -32.12 36.27
N LEU A 57 15.06 -31.69 35.00
CA LEU A 57 15.54 -30.39 34.55
C LEU A 57 14.47 -29.35 34.86
N ALA A 58 14.81 -28.32 35.64
CA ALA A 58 13.90 -27.19 35.88
C ALA A 58 14.66 -25.86 35.74
N LEU A 59 13.97 -24.83 35.26
CA LEU A 59 14.50 -23.47 35.18
C LEU A 59 14.58 -22.83 36.57
N THR A 60 15.56 -21.95 36.76
CA THR A 60 15.50 -20.95 37.84
C THR A 60 14.55 -19.81 37.45
N GLN A 61 14.17 -18.95 38.40
CA GLN A 61 13.32 -17.78 38.10
C GLN A 61 14.00 -16.84 37.09
N GLU A 62 15.31 -16.68 37.21
CA GLU A 62 16.18 -15.95 36.31
C GLU A 62 16.27 -16.65 34.96
N GLY A 63 16.36 -17.99 34.96
CA GLY A 63 16.30 -18.85 33.78
C GLY A 63 15.01 -18.67 32.98
N GLU A 64 13.84 -18.64 33.63
CA GLU A 64 12.54 -18.43 32.97
C GLU A 64 12.44 -17.05 32.31
N ARG A 65 12.93 -16.00 32.98
CA ARG A 65 12.99 -14.65 32.40
C ARG A 65 13.92 -14.63 31.19
N TYR A 66 15.11 -15.20 31.34
CA TYR A 66 16.09 -15.24 30.26
C TYR A 66 15.60 -16.05 29.07
N PHE A 67 14.98 -17.21 29.30
CA PHE A 67 14.40 -18.06 28.26
C PHE A 67 13.37 -17.32 27.40
N ARG A 68 12.40 -16.62 28.01
CA ARG A 68 11.39 -15.85 27.27
C ARG A 68 12.01 -14.79 26.35
N HIS A 69 13.03 -14.08 26.82
CA HIS A 69 13.72 -13.06 26.01
C HIS A 69 14.53 -13.67 24.88
N VAL A 70 15.28 -14.74 25.17
CA VAL A 70 16.13 -15.41 24.18
C VAL A 70 15.30 -16.11 23.11
N GLN A 71 14.20 -16.76 23.48
CA GLN A 71 13.29 -17.41 22.53
C GLN A 71 12.72 -16.41 21.53
N ARG A 72 12.25 -15.25 22.01
CA ARG A 72 11.77 -14.17 21.15
C ARG A 72 12.87 -13.65 20.21
N PHE A 73 14.08 -13.43 20.73
CA PHE A 73 15.20 -12.95 19.93
C PHE A 73 15.60 -13.94 18.82
N LEU A 74 15.67 -15.24 19.13
CA LEU A 74 15.96 -16.26 18.12
C LEU A 74 14.86 -16.35 17.06
N GLN A 75 13.59 -16.19 17.46
CA GLN A 75 12.46 -16.15 16.53
C GLN A 75 12.55 -14.92 15.60
N GLU A 76 12.92 -13.76 16.13
CA GLU A 76 13.13 -12.53 15.34
C GLU A 76 14.30 -12.72 14.34
N MET A 77 15.39 -13.39 14.74
CA MET A 77 16.49 -13.73 13.83
C MET A 77 16.03 -14.66 12.69
N THR A 78 15.31 -15.74 13.00
CA THR A 78 14.79 -16.67 11.99
C THR A 78 13.80 -15.99 11.05
N THR A 79 13.01 -15.05 11.56
CA THR A 79 12.10 -14.24 10.74
C THR A 79 12.91 -13.36 9.77
N ALA A 80 13.94 -12.67 10.26
CA ALA A 80 14.80 -11.84 9.41
C ALA A 80 15.55 -12.65 8.33
N GLU A 81 16.02 -13.85 8.65
CA GLU A 81 16.63 -14.77 7.67
C GLU A 81 15.60 -15.26 6.64
N SER A 82 14.40 -15.62 7.09
CA SER A 82 13.31 -16.07 6.21
C SER A 82 12.85 -14.95 5.28
N ASP A 83 12.74 -13.72 5.77
CA ASP A 83 12.43 -12.52 4.96
C ASP A 83 13.49 -12.29 3.87
N LEU A 84 14.77 -12.53 4.18
CA LEU A 84 15.88 -12.42 3.22
C LEU A 84 15.84 -13.55 2.18
N ILE A 85 15.56 -14.78 2.59
CA ILE A 85 15.43 -15.93 1.68
C ILE A 85 14.20 -15.76 0.79
N GLU A 86 13.09 -15.26 1.33
CA GLU A 86 11.93 -14.88 0.53
C GLU A 86 12.33 -13.79 -0.46
N SER A 87 13.12 -12.79 -0.08
CA SER A 87 13.57 -11.72 -0.98
C SER A 87 14.33 -12.21 -2.23
N LEU A 88 14.89 -13.44 -2.20
CA LEU A 88 15.59 -14.08 -3.32
C LEU A 88 14.66 -14.90 -4.23
N GLN A 89 13.40 -15.14 -3.86
CA GLN A 89 12.45 -15.85 -4.70
C GLN A 89 11.81 -14.93 -5.75
N GLU A 90 11.45 -15.49 -6.90
CA GLU A 90 10.66 -14.74 -7.88
C GLU A 90 9.25 -14.45 -7.34
N PRO A 91 8.73 -13.21 -7.49
CA PRO A 91 7.37 -12.88 -7.10
C PRO A 91 6.35 -13.81 -7.77
N LYS A 92 5.53 -14.50 -6.97
CA LYS A 92 4.52 -15.43 -7.46
C LYS A 92 3.26 -15.48 -6.59
N GLY A 93 2.19 -16.06 -7.14
CA GLY A 93 0.92 -16.26 -6.45
C GLY A 93 -0.16 -15.25 -6.85
N LEU A 94 -1.32 -15.33 -6.19
CA LEU A 94 -2.46 -14.44 -6.45
C LEU A 94 -2.26 -13.11 -5.71
N LEU A 95 -2.31 -12.00 -6.45
CA LEU A 95 -2.31 -10.63 -5.94
C LEU A 95 -3.66 -9.97 -6.26
N ARG A 96 -4.41 -9.62 -5.22
CA ARG A 96 -5.68 -8.89 -5.32
C ARG A 96 -5.42 -7.40 -5.15
N VAL A 97 -5.68 -6.65 -6.21
CA VAL A 97 -5.51 -5.20 -6.28
C VAL A 97 -6.89 -4.57 -6.35
N ASP A 98 -7.18 -3.68 -5.42
CA ASP A 98 -8.43 -2.94 -5.38
C ASP A 98 -8.17 -1.45 -5.67
N ALA A 99 -8.99 -0.83 -6.51
CA ALA A 99 -8.88 0.61 -6.80
C ALA A 99 -10.21 1.17 -7.28
N ALA A 100 -10.31 2.50 -7.37
CA ALA A 100 -11.43 3.14 -8.05
C ALA A 100 -11.45 2.76 -9.54
N THR A 101 -12.64 2.71 -10.14
CA THR A 101 -12.82 2.36 -11.57
C THR A 101 -11.88 3.14 -12.50
N PRO A 102 -11.77 4.48 -12.41
CA PRO A 102 -10.87 5.21 -13.29
C PRO A 102 -9.40 4.85 -13.10
N VAL A 103 -8.98 4.49 -11.89
CA VAL A 103 -7.61 4.02 -11.62
C VAL A 103 -7.36 2.68 -12.29
N ILE A 104 -8.33 1.74 -12.21
CA ILE A 104 -8.22 0.46 -12.92
C ILE A 104 -8.07 0.70 -14.43
N LEU A 105 -8.95 1.51 -15.01
CA LEU A 105 -9.05 1.68 -16.47
C LEU A 105 -7.90 2.50 -17.06
N HIS A 106 -7.55 3.63 -16.45
CA HIS A 106 -6.63 4.60 -17.06
C HIS A 106 -5.20 4.51 -16.53
N LEU A 107 -5.01 4.03 -15.29
CA LEU A 107 -3.67 3.88 -14.71
C LEU A 107 -3.17 2.43 -14.77
N LEU A 108 -3.95 1.47 -14.25
CA LEU A 108 -3.47 0.10 -14.13
C LEU A 108 -3.55 -0.68 -15.44
N MET A 109 -4.64 -0.56 -16.21
CA MET A 109 -4.85 -1.35 -17.42
C MET A 109 -3.69 -1.26 -18.43
N PRO A 110 -3.14 -0.06 -18.74
CA PRO A 110 -2.00 0.08 -19.65
C PRO A 110 -0.75 -0.68 -19.18
N MET A 111 -0.52 -0.77 -17.86
CA MET A 111 0.66 -1.42 -17.29
C MET A 111 0.54 -2.93 -17.11
N ILE A 112 -0.67 -3.52 -17.20
CA ILE A 112 -0.88 -4.94 -16.87
C ILE A 112 -0.05 -5.87 -17.75
N LYS A 113 0.00 -5.62 -19.07
CA LYS A 113 0.76 -6.47 -19.99
C LYS A 113 2.28 -6.41 -19.71
N PRO A 114 2.91 -5.22 -19.62
CA PRO A 114 4.29 -5.08 -19.16
C PRO A 114 4.58 -5.74 -17.80
N PHE A 115 3.72 -5.53 -16.81
CA PHE A 115 3.87 -6.13 -15.48
C PHE A 115 3.87 -7.66 -15.54
N ARG A 116 2.91 -8.26 -16.24
CA ARG A 116 2.81 -9.72 -16.37
C ARG A 116 3.97 -10.33 -17.16
N ALA A 117 4.57 -9.58 -18.08
CA ALA A 117 5.77 -10.02 -18.77
C ALA A 117 6.99 -10.04 -17.84
N ARG A 118 7.12 -9.06 -16.94
CA ARG A 118 8.21 -8.97 -15.95
C ARG A 118 8.03 -9.95 -14.79
N TYR A 119 6.78 -10.24 -14.39
CA TYR A 119 6.46 -11.11 -13.25
C TYR A 119 5.43 -12.20 -13.63
N PRO A 120 5.81 -13.19 -14.46
CA PRO A 120 4.87 -14.18 -15.00
C PRO A 120 4.28 -15.11 -13.92
N GLY A 121 4.95 -15.26 -12.77
CA GLY A 121 4.46 -16.04 -11.62
C GLY A 121 3.31 -15.38 -10.85
N VAL A 122 3.06 -14.09 -11.08
CA VAL A 122 2.00 -13.33 -10.39
C VAL A 122 0.69 -13.42 -11.16
N ARG A 123 -0.35 -13.94 -10.51
CA ARG A 123 -1.74 -13.88 -10.99
C ARG A 123 -2.39 -12.64 -10.42
N LEU A 124 -2.89 -11.76 -11.27
CA LEU A 124 -3.58 -10.53 -10.85
C LEU A 124 -5.09 -10.75 -10.77
N SER A 125 -5.71 -10.21 -9.73
CA SER A 125 -7.15 -10.05 -9.59
C SER A 125 -7.44 -8.58 -9.33
N LEU A 126 -7.94 -7.87 -10.33
CA LEU A 126 -8.29 -6.45 -10.22
C LEU A 126 -9.74 -6.33 -9.77
N ILE A 127 -9.98 -5.57 -8.71
CA ILE A 127 -11.29 -5.34 -8.11
C ILE A 127 -11.54 -3.83 -8.16
N SER A 128 -12.74 -3.42 -8.57
CA SER A 128 -13.13 -2.01 -8.56
C SER A 128 -14.04 -1.71 -7.39
N SER A 129 -13.80 -0.57 -6.73
CA SER A 129 -14.68 -0.02 -5.71
C SER A 129 -14.49 1.48 -5.52
N GLU A 130 -15.60 2.21 -5.42
CA GLU A 130 -15.60 3.67 -5.28
C GLU A 130 -15.56 4.13 -3.81
N SER A 131 -15.90 3.27 -2.86
CA SER A 131 -15.89 3.59 -1.42
C SER A 131 -14.52 3.34 -0.76
N PHE A 132 -14.24 4.02 0.36
CA PHE A 132 -13.12 3.67 1.24
C PHE A 132 -13.37 2.27 1.81
N ILE A 133 -12.63 1.28 1.31
CA ILE A 133 -12.77 -0.10 1.74
C ILE A 133 -11.87 -0.40 2.92
N ASN A 134 -12.44 -1.06 3.92
CA ASN A 134 -11.69 -1.84 4.89
C ASN A 134 -11.04 -3.04 4.17
N LEU A 135 -9.72 -2.99 3.93
CA LEU A 135 -8.94 -4.05 3.27
C LEU A 135 -9.26 -5.45 3.87
N ILE A 136 -9.65 -5.50 5.16
CA ILE A 136 -9.92 -6.72 5.93
C ILE A 136 -11.18 -7.42 5.43
N GLU A 137 -12.25 -6.68 5.16
CA GLU A 137 -13.53 -7.27 4.76
C GLU A 137 -13.46 -7.89 3.36
N ARG A 138 -12.63 -7.34 2.47
CA ARG A 138 -12.55 -7.77 1.07
C ARG A 138 -11.40 -8.70 0.73
N LYS A 139 -10.54 -9.05 1.71
CA LYS A 139 -9.38 -9.93 1.51
C LYS A 139 -8.51 -9.47 0.34
N VAL A 140 -8.24 -8.17 0.26
CA VAL A 140 -7.42 -7.55 -0.78
C VAL A 140 -5.99 -7.38 -0.28
N ASP A 141 -4.99 -7.60 -1.15
CA ASP A 141 -3.58 -7.51 -0.77
C ASP A 141 -3.08 -6.06 -0.80
N ILE A 142 -3.61 -5.24 -1.71
CA ILE A 142 -3.25 -3.84 -1.92
C ILE A 142 -4.46 -3.04 -2.43
N ALA A 143 -4.63 -1.82 -1.94
CA ALA A 143 -5.57 -0.84 -2.50
C ALA A 143 -4.85 0.40 -3.03
N ILE A 144 -5.26 0.92 -4.20
CA ILE A 144 -4.76 2.19 -4.75
C ILE A 144 -5.82 3.27 -4.52
N ARG A 145 -5.48 4.31 -3.76
CA ARG A 145 -6.43 5.32 -3.29
C ARG A 145 -5.92 6.74 -3.45
N ALA A 146 -6.84 7.64 -3.76
CA ALA A 146 -6.59 9.08 -3.74
C ALA A 146 -6.78 9.63 -2.32
N GLY A 147 -5.92 10.57 -1.92
CA GLY A 147 -5.95 11.22 -0.62
C GLY A 147 -5.04 10.56 0.43
N ASN A 148 -4.95 11.23 1.57
CA ASN A 148 -4.14 10.79 2.70
C ASN A 148 -4.85 9.69 3.49
N LEU A 149 -4.07 8.72 3.96
CA LEU A 149 -4.56 7.68 4.85
C LEU A 149 -4.86 8.28 6.23
N THR A 150 -6.04 7.98 6.79
CA THR A 150 -6.46 8.41 8.13
C THR A 150 -6.33 7.32 9.19
N ASP A 151 -6.08 6.07 8.80
CA ASP A 151 -6.02 4.90 9.68
C ASP A 151 -4.56 4.49 9.94
N SER A 152 -4.19 4.30 11.22
CA SER A 152 -2.83 3.98 11.65
C SER A 152 -2.46 2.50 11.57
N THR A 153 -3.42 1.61 11.28
CA THR A 153 -3.18 0.15 11.16
C THR A 153 -2.66 -0.28 9.79
N LEU A 154 -2.66 0.64 8.82
CA LEU A 154 -2.24 0.39 7.45
C LEU A 154 -0.98 1.17 7.11
N ARG A 155 -0.18 0.62 6.19
CA ARG A 155 0.92 1.35 5.54
C ARG A 155 0.39 1.98 4.26
N ALA A 156 0.80 3.23 4.05
CA ALA A 156 0.60 3.93 2.78
C ALA A 156 1.96 4.26 2.17
N ARG A 157 2.12 3.99 0.87
CA ARG A 157 3.24 4.46 0.07
C ARG A 157 2.73 5.37 -1.03
N LEU A 158 3.23 6.60 -1.05
CA LEU A 158 2.95 7.56 -2.12
C LEU A 158 3.48 7.01 -3.45
N LEU A 159 2.62 7.03 -4.46
CA LEU A 159 2.95 6.65 -5.84
C LEU A 159 3.25 7.89 -6.68
N PHE A 160 2.33 8.85 -6.68
CA PHE A 160 2.41 10.12 -7.39
C PHE A 160 1.40 11.12 -6.85
N ASN A 161 1.58 12.39 -7.20
CA ASN A 161 0.56 13.44 -7.05
C ASN A 161 -0.13 13.63 -8.39
N SER A 162 -1.45 13.78 -8.37
CA SER A 162 -2.25 14.12 -9.55
C SER A 162 -2.89 15.49 -9.37
N PHE A 163 -3.04 16.21 -10.48
CA PHE A 163 -3.82 17.43 -10.57
C PHE A 163 -5.12 17.18 -11.34
N ARG A 164 -6.15 17.96 -11.00
CA ARG A 164 -7.45 17.89 -11.67
C ARG A 164 -7.61 19.06 -12.62
N LYS A 165 -8.16 18.80 -13.82
CA LYS A 165 -8.45 19.80 -14.85
C LYS A 165 -9.95 19.93 -15.02
N LEU A 166 -10.42 21.13 -15.35
CA LEU A 166 -11.82 21.37 -15.71
C LEU A 166 -11.94 21.15 -17.21
N VAL A 167 -12.86 20.28 -17.63
CA VAL A 167 -13.01 19.88 -19.02
C VAL A 167 -14.47 19.82 -19.43
N ALA A 168 -14.72 20.09 -20.71
CA ALA A 168 -16.02 19.92 -21.36
C ALA A 168 -15.83 19.34 -22.77
N SER A 169 -16.86 18.70 -23.32
CA SER A 169 -16.82 18.31 -24.73
C SER A 169 -16.98 19.54 -25.65
N PRO A 170 -16.40 19.52 -26.85
CA PRO A 170 -16.62 20.56 -27.86
C PRO A 170 -18.10 20.76 -28.20
N ALA A 171 -18.92 19.71 -28.12
CA ALA A 171 -20.35 19.79 -28.40
C ALA A 171 -21.08 20.65 -27.38
N TYR A 172 -20.84 20.41 -26.09
CA TYR A 172 -21.42 21.21 -25.01
C TYR A 172 -21.00 22.69 -25.12
N LEU A 173 -19.70 22.95 -25.35
CA LEU A 173 -19.17 24.31 -25.45
C LEU A 173 -19.72 25.10 -26.65
N ARG A 174 -20.06 24.44 -27.76
CA ARG A 174 -20.71 25.10 -28.91
C ARG A 174 -22.12 25.58 -28.59
N GLU A 175 -22.83 24.85 -27.73
CA GLU A 175 -24.22 25.16 -27.37
C GLU A 175 -24.30 26.16 -26.21
N HIS A 176 -23.42 26.02 -25.21
CA HIS A 176 -23.49 26.78 -23.96
C HIS A 176 -22.43 27.89 -23.85
N GLY A 177 -21.50 27.98 -24.80
CA GLY A 177 -20.35 28.88 -24.74
C GLY A 177 -19.17 28.31 -23.94
N VAL A 178 -18.02 28.99 -24.01
CA VAL A 178 -16.82 28.66 -23.23
C VAL A 178 -16.75 29.59 -22.04
N PRO A 179 -16.66 29.08 -20.79
CA PRO A 179 -16.46 29.94 -19.64
C PRO A 179 -15.05 30.52 -19.66
N HIS A 180 -14.95 31.85 -19.57
CA HIS A 180 -13.70 32.60 -19.49
C HIS A 180 -13.37 33.04 -18.06
N THR A 181 -14.34 33.00 -17.15
CA THR A 181 -14.16 33.33 -15.73
C THR A 181 -14.78 32.26 -14.84
N VAL A 182 -14.27 32.12 -13.60
CA VAL A 182 -14.85 31.18 -12.62
C VAL A 182 -16.32 31.50 -12.33
N ALA A 183 -16.71 32.77 -12.31
CA ALA A 183 -18.10 33.19 -12.08
C ALA A 183 -19.07 32.72 -13.19
N GLU A 184 -18.58 32.50 -14.41
CA GLU A 184 -19.41 32.00 -15.51
C GLU A 184 -19.80 30.52 -15.32
N LEU A 185 -19.11 29.77 -14.45
CA LEU A 185 -19.50 28.40 -14.11
C LEU A 185 -20.90 28.31 -13.51
N ASP A 186 -21.38 29.37 -12.84
CA ASP A 186 -22.74 29.45 -12.29
C ASP A 186 -23.83 29.38 -13.39
N ARG A 187 -23.45 29.58 -14.67
CA ARG A 187 -24.36 29.50 -15.83
C ARG A 187 -24.22 28.19 -16.62
N HIS A 188 -23.36 27.28 -16.16
CA HIS A 188 -23.10 26.00 -16.82
C HIS A 188 -23.59 24.83 -15.98
N HIS A 189 -23.97 23.74 -16.65
CA HIS A 189 -24.15 22.46 -16.00
C HIS A 189 -22.80 21.92 -15.53
N CYS A 190 -22.61 21.91 -14.21
CA CYS A 190 -21.45 21.28 -13.59
C CYS A 190 -21.77 19.82 -13.23
N LEU A 191 -20.82 18.93 -13.50
CA LEU A 191 -20.91 17.50 -13.20
C LEU A 191 -20.16 17.22 -11.90
N GLY A 192 -20.88 16.70 -10.90
CA GLY A 192 -20.40 16.54 -9.53
C GLY A 192 -20.33 15.10 -9.03
N PHE A 193 -19.88 14.95 -7.79
CA PHE A 193 -19.84 13.69 -7.07
C PHE A 193 -20.87 13.67 -5.94
N GLU A 194 -21.71 12.64 -5.91
CA GLU A 194 -22.77 12.49 -4.89
C GLU A 194 -22.18 12.37 -3.48
N ASP A 195 -21.27 11.42 -3.30
CA ASP A 195 -20.74 11.03 -2.00
C ASP A 195 -19.41 11.72 -1.63
N SER A 196 -19.02 12.77 -2.37
CA SER A 196 -17.70 13.40 -2.18
C SER A 196 -17.72 14.92 -2.29
N PRO A 197 -18.11 15.63 -1.20
CA PRO A 197 -18.07 17.09 -1.16
C PRO A 197 -16.68 17.67 -1.45
N ARG A 198 -15.61 16.95 -1.07
CA ARG A 198 -14.23 17.39 -1.36
C ARG A 198 -13.93 17.39 -2.86
N LEU A 199 -14.51 16.49 -3.64
CA LEU A 199 -14.33 16.47 -5.10
C LEU A 199 -15.15 17.56 -5.78
N ASN A 200 -16.25 18.02 -5.18
CA ASN A 200 -17.08 19.13 -5.68
C ASN A 200 -16.46 20.52 -5.44
N ARG A 201 -15.37 20.60 -4.65
CA ARG A 201 -14.50 21.78 -4.60
C ARG A 201 -13.49 21.74 -5.73
N TRP A 202 -13.77 22.50 -6.79
CA TRP A 202 -12.92 22.55 -7.98
C TRP A 202 -11.67 23.42 -7.73
N PRO A 203 -10.52 23.08 -8.36
CA PRO A 203 -9.24 23.76 -8.14
C PRO A 203 -9.16 25.10 -8.88
N VAL A 204 -10.17 25.96 -8.74
CA VAL A 204 -10.23 27.34 -9.23
C VAL A 204 -10.75 28.21 -8.10
N ALA A 205 -10.29 29.46 -8.01
CA ALA A 205 -10.65 30.35 -6.91
C ALA A 205 -11.92 31.16 -7.21
N ARG A 206 -12.77 31.34 -6.19
CA ARG A 206 -13.72 32.48 -6.15
C ARG A 206 -12.95 33.77 -5.89
N ASP A 207 -13.61 34.91 -6.06
CA ASP A 207 -13.08 36.24 -5.70
C ASP A 207 -12.64 36.33 -4.22
N SER A 208 -13.20 35.48 -3.35
CA SER A 208 -12.82 35.34 -1.94
C SER A 208 -11.47 34.64 -1.70
N GLY A 209 -10.89 34.02 -2.73
CA GLY A 209 -9.67 33.20 -2.63
C GLY A 209 -9.91 31.74 -2.22
N GLU A 210 -11.15 31.35 -1.94
CA GLU A 210 -11.51 29.95 -1.65
C GLU A 210 -11.72 29.14 -2.93
N LEU A 211 -11.54 27.82 -2.84
CA LEU A 211 -11.87 26.90 -3.93
C LEU A 211 -13.36 26.99 -4.28
N TYR A 212 -13.67 26.91 -5.57
CA TYR A 212 -15.04 26.99 -6.06
C TYR A 212 -15.81 25.69 -5.75
N ASP A 213 -16.74 25.78 -4.79
CA ASP A 213 -17.80 24.79 -4.61
C ASP A 213 -18.82 24.89 -5.75
N ILE A 214 -18.99 23.80 -6.49
CA ILE A 214 -19.99 23.71 -7.57
C ILE A 214 -21.39 23.48 -7.01
N ASP A 215 -22.39 24.01 -7.73
CA ASP A 215 -23.74 23.47 -7.73
C ASP A 215 -23.86 22.52 -8.93
N TRP A 216 -24.06 21.23 -8.68
CA TRP A 216 -24.03 20.23 -9.74
C TRP A 216 -25.43 20.01 -10.33
N ALA A 217 -25.49 19.84 -11.65
CA ALA A 217 -26.72 19.49 -12.36
C ALA A 217 -26.94 17.97 -12.44
N LEU A 218 -25.84 17.22 -12.50
CA LEU A 218 -25.80 15.76 -12.49
C LEU A 218 -24.66 15.29 -11.61
N SER A 219 -24.88 14.19 -10.88
CA SER A 219 -23.90 13.59 -9.99
C SER A 219 -23.68 12.11 -10.28
N SER A 220 -22.51 11.60 -9.88
CA SER A 220 -22.23 10.18 -9.83
C SER A 220 -21.20 9.88 -8.74
N ASN A 221 -21.18 8.65 -8.24
CA ASN A 221 -20.14 8.20 -7.31
C ASN A 221 -18.88 7.69 -8.03
N SER A 222 -18.87 7.62 -9.36
CA SER A 222 -17.72 7.15 -10.14
C SER A 222 -17.19 8.24 -11.06
N GLY A 223 -15.88 8.50 -10.97
CA GLY A 223 -15.21 9.43 -11.88
C GLY A 223 -15.27 8.99 -13.34
N GLU A 224 -15.37 7.68 -13.61
CA GLU A 224 -15.52 7.18 -14.97
C GLU A 224 -16.88 7.57 -15.55
N THR A 225 -17.97 7.43 -14.77
CA THR A 225 -19.30 7.87 -15.22
C THR A 225 -19.33 9.37 -15.49
N ILE A 226 -18.71 10.18 -14.63
CA ILE A 226 -18.59 11.63 -14.86
C ILE A 226 -17.82 11.95 -16.15
N LYS A 227 -16.73 11.23 -16.43
CA LYS A 227 -15.99 11.34 -17.69
C LYS A 227 -16.90 11.07 -18.90
N GLN A 228 -17.67 9.98 -18.86
CA GLN A 228 -18.57 9.62 -19.96
C GLN A 228 -19.71 10.64 -20.15
N LEU A 229 -20.27 11.19 -19.06
CA LEU A 229 -21.26 12.26 -19.11
C LEU A 229 -20.69 13.54 -19.75
N CYS A 230 -19.46 13.90 -19.41
CA CYS A 230 -18.76 15.04 -19.98
C CYS A 230 -18.52 14.86 -21.49
N LEU A 231 -17.99 13.70 -21.90
CA LEU A 231 -17.75 13.34 -23.30
C LEU A 231 -19.02 13.38 -24.16
N THR A 232 -20.15 12.98 -23.58
CA THR A 232 -21.46 13.00 -24.24
C THR A 232 -22.16 14.36 -24.18
N GLY A 233 -21.50 15.39 -23.63
CA GLY A 233 -21.97 16.78 -23.70
C GLY A 233 -22.97 17.20 -22.63
N ASN A 234 -22.96 16.54 -21.47
CA ASN A 234 -23.89 16.87 -20.39
C ASN A 234 -23.43 18.02 -19.48
N GLY A 235 -22.19 18.50 -19.62
CA GLY A 235 -21.68 19.57 -18.77
C GLY A 235 -20.17 19.65 -18.69
N ILE A 236 -19.70 20.48 -17.76
CA ILE A 236 -18.30 20.65 -17.38
C ILE A 236 -18.00 19.69 -16.22
N ALA A 237 -16.88 18.97 -16.29
CA ALA A 237 -16.40 18.09 -15.23
C ALA A 237 -15.03 18.54 -14.72
N CYS A 238 -14.72 18.23 -13.45
CA CYS A 238 -13.37 18.35 -12.90
C CYS A 238 -12.80 16.96 -12.60
N LEU A 239 -11.83 16.53 -13.39
CA LEU A 239 -11.28 15.16 -13.36
C LEU A 239 -9.76 15.17 -13.30
N SER A 240 -9.18 14.12 -12.74
CA SER A 240 -7.72 13.94 -12.70
C SER A 240 -7.16 13.78 -14.11
N GLU A 241 -6.05 14.45 -14.38
CA GLU A 241 -5.33 14.44 -15.68
C GLU A 241 -5.06 13.04 -16.25
N TYR A 242 -4.66 12.07 -15.40
CA TYR A 242 -4.41 10.69 -15.85
C TYR A 242 -5.63 10.03 -16.51
N MET A 243 -6.84 10.54 -16.24
CA MET A 243 -8.08 10.03 -16.81
C MET A 243 -8.45 10.67 -18.15
N ILE A 244 -7.97 11.87 -18.45
CA ILE A 244 -8.54 12.73 -19.51
C ILE A 244 -7.51 13.29 -20.50
N ASP A 245 -6.22 13.13 -20.23
CA ASP A 245 -5.17 13.69 -21.09
C ASP A 245 -5.19 13.11 -22.51
N ARG A 246 -5.62 11.85 -22.66
CA ARG A 246 -5.84 11.25 -23.98
C ARG A 246 -6.94 11.99 -24.73
N GLU A 247 -8.09 12.21 -24.11
CA GLU A 247 -9.23 12.89 -24.73
C GLU A 247 -8.95 14.37 -25.01
N ILE A 248 -8.11 15.02 -24.20
CA ILE A 248 -7.62 16.37 -24.47
C ILE A 248 -6.71 16.36 -25.71
N ALA A 249 -5.75 15.43 -25.79
CA ALA A 249 -4.85 15.30 -26.93
C ALA A 249 -5.59 14.96 -28.24
N GLU A 250 -6.65 14.16 -28.16
CA GLU A 250 -7.53 13.82 -29.29
C GLU A 250 -8.55 14.93 -29.62
N GLY A 251 -8.68 15.96 -28.78
CA GLY A 251 -9.63 17.07 -28.96
C GLY A 251 -11.09 16.71 -28.68
N THR A 252 -11.36 15.52 -28.12
CA THR A 252 -12.71 15.10 -27.71
C THR A 252 -13.14 15.71 -26.38
N LEU A 253 -12.19 16.19 -25.58
CA LEU A 253 -12.39 17.09 -24.45
C LEU A 253 -11.53 18.35 -24.63
N VAL A 254 -12.03 19.47 -24.11
CA VAL A 254 -11.33 20.76 -24.10
C VAL A 254 -11.18 21.20 -22.65
N GLU A 255 -9.95 21.54 -22.25
CA GLU A 255 -9.70 22.16 -20.94
C GLU A 255 -10.24 23.58 -20.92
N VAL A 256 -10.97 23.94 -19.87
CA VAL A 256 -11.52 25.27 -19.64
C VAL A 256 -10.91 25.88 -18.38
N LEU A 257 -10.77 27.21 -18.35
CA LEU A 257 -10.21 27.95 -17.20
C LEU A 257 -8.78 27.50 -16.80
N ALA A 258 -7.98 27.04 -17.77
CA ALA A 258 -6.63 26.50 -17.54
C ALA A 258 -5.69 27.53 -16.88
N ASP A 259 -5.84 28.79 -17.22
CA ASP A 259 -5.07 29.94 -16.72
C ASP A 259 -5.44 30.34 -15.28
N GLN A 260 -6.64 29.97 -14.83
CA GLN A 260 -7.18 30.26 -13.50
C GLN A 260 -7.09 29.05 -12.55
N ARG A 261 -6.53 27.92 -13.02
CA ARG A 261 -6.40 26.69 -12.26
C ARG A 261 -5.34 26.80 -11.18
N LEU A 262 -5.71 26.47 -9.95
CA LEU A 262 -4.82 26.36 -8.80
C LEU A 262 -4.14 24.98 -8.75
N PRO A 263 -2.86 24.90 -8.32
CA PRO A 263 -2.11 23.65 -8.23
C PRO A 263 -2.48 22.86 -6.97
N VAL A 264 -3.73 22.39 -6.88
CA VAL A 264 -4.21 21.57 -5.75
C VAL A 264 -3.82 20.11 -5.97
N GLU A 265 -2.83 19.65 -5.21
CA GLU A 265 -2.35 18.26 -5.28
C GLU A 265 -3.36 17.26 -4.73
N MET A 266 -3.48 16.12 -5.41
CA MET A 266 -4.20 14.94 -4.95
C MET A 266 -3.23 13.74 -4.91
N PRO A 267 -2.72 13.36 -3.73
CA PRO A 267 -1.78 12.25 -3.62
C PRO A 267 -2.49 10.91 -3.89
N PHE A 268 -1.87 10.05 -4.68
CA PHE A 268 -2.30 8.67 -4.89
C PHE A 268 -1.34 7.72 -4.15
N ASN A 269 -1.92 6.90 -3.28
CA ASN A 269 -1.20 6.01 -2.38
C ASN A 269 -1.53 4.54 -2.67
N ALA A 270 -0.51 3.68 -2.59
CA ALA A 270 -0.67 2.25 -2.38
C ALA A 270 -0.85 1.99 -0.88
N VAL A 271 -1.98 1.38 -0.51
CA VAL A 271 -2.35 1.07 0.88
C VAL A 271 -2.36 -0.45 1.08
N TYR A 272 -1.67 -0.93 2.11
CA TYR A 272 -1.50 -2.35 2.42
C TYR A 272 -1.20 -2.56 3.92
N TYR A 273 -1.27 -3.80 4.41
CA TYR A 273 -1.10 -4.12 5.84
C TYR A 273 0.30 -3.84 6.39
N SER A 274 0.37 -3.51 7.68
CA SER A 274 1.60 -3.12 8.38
C SER A 274 2.32 -4.27 9.09
N ASP A 275 1.59 -5.36 9.33
CA ASP A 275 1.73 -6.30 10.46
C ASP A 275 2.42 -7.61 10.06
N THR A 276 2.54 -7.84 8.76
CA THR A 276 3.21 -9.01 8.17
C THR A 276 4.24 -8.51 7.17
N GLY A 277 5.38 -9.20 7.06
CA GLY A 277 6.38 -8.90 6.04
C GLY A 277 5.70 -8.72 4.69
N VAL A 278 5.91 -7.58 4.03
CA VAL A 278 5.22 -7.26 2.78
C VAL A 278 5.62 -8.31 1.75
N SER A 279 4.66 -9.16 1.35
CA SER A 279 4.94 -10.22 0.39
C SER A 279 5.60 -9.65 -0.88
N GLN A 280 6.55 -10.37 -1.45
CA GLN A 280 7.29 -9.88 -2.61
C GLN A 280 6.40 -9.51 -3.80
N ARG A 281 5.28 -10.21 -4.00
CA ARG A 281 4.30 -9.89 -5.06
C ARG A 281 3.68 -8.51 -4.88
N VAL A 282 3.42 -8.10 -3.63
CA VAL A 282 2.92 -6.75 -3.30
C VAL A 282 4.03 -5.73 -3.54
N ARG A 283 5.25 -5.98 -3.04
CA ARG A 283 6.39 -5.08 -3.25
C ARG A 283 6.69 -4.88 -4.74
N ALA A 284 6.79 -5.97 -5.50
CA ALA A 284 7.04 -5.94 -6.93
C ALA A 284 5.97 -5.16 -7.70
N PHE A 285 4.70 -5.30 -7.32
CA PHE A 285 3.62 -4.53 -7.93
C PHE A 285 3.70 -3.04 -7.60
N ILE A 286 3.97 -2.68 -6.35
CA ILE A 286 4.13 -1.27 -5.95
C ILE A 286 5.34 -0.65 -6.66
N ASP A 287 6.49 -1.32 -6.66
CA ASP A 287 7.70 -0.83 -7.30
C ASP A 287 7.48 -0.64 -8.81
N PHE A 288 6.88 -1.63 -9.47
CA PHE A 288 6.54 -1.52 -10.88
C PHE A 288 5.57 -0.36 -11.15
N LEU A 289 4.54 -0.18 -10.32
CA LEU A 289 3.59 0.92 -10.48
C LEU A 289 4.24 2.28 -10.22
N SER A 290 5.16 2.37 -9.25
CA SER A 290 5.96 3.57 -9.01
C SER A 290 6.83 3.92 -10.22
N GLU A 291 7.56 2.95 -10.76
CA GLU A 291 8.34 3.09 -12.00
C GLU A 291 7.44 3.50 -13.18
N TRP A 292 6.36 2.77 -13.44
CA TRP A 292 5.44 3.03 -14.54
C TRP A 292 4.82 4.43 -14.48
N SER A 293 4.37 4.84 -13.28
CA SER A 293 3.76 6.15 -13.09
C SER A 293 4.77 7.28 -13.32
N ALA A 294 6.05 7.10 -12.96
CA ALA A 294 7.11 8.08 -13.18
C ALA A 294 7.35 8.40 -14.66
N GLU A 295 7.05 7.47 -15.56
CA GLU A 295 7.25 7.63 -17.01
C GLU A 295 6.02 8.19 -17.74
N GLN A 296 4.93 8.49 -17.03
CA GLN A 296 3.70 8.92 -17.68
C GLN A 296 3.74 10.41 -18.11
N PRO A 297 3.16 10.77 -19.28
CA PRO A 297 3.18 12.13 -19.79
C PRO A 297 2.54 13.16 -18.85
N TRP A 298 1.55 12.73 -18.06
CA TRP A 298 0.82 13.58 -17.14
C TRP A 298 1.58 13.92 -15.84
N ARG A 299 2.82 13.41 -15.65
CA ARG A 299 3.70 13.84 -14.55
C ARG A 299 4.62 15.01 -14.89
N ILE A 300 4.68 15.42 -16.16
CA ILE A 300 5.60 16.46 -16.65
C ILE A 300 4.94 17.83 -16.60
#